data_AF-A0A2J8KYX4-F1
#
_entry.id   AF-A0A2J8KYX4-F1
#
_cell.length_a   1.000
_cell.length_b   1.000
_cell.length_c   1.000
_cell.angle_alpha   90.00
_cell.angle_beta   90.00
_cell.angle_gamma   90.00
#
_symmetry.space_group_name_H-M   'P 1'
#
loop_
_entity.id
_entity.type
_entity.pdbx_description
1 polymer ?
#
loop_
_entity_poly.entity_id
_entity_poly.type
_entity_poly.pdbx_seq_one_letter_code
_entity_poly.pdbx_strand_id
1 'polypeptide(L)'
;IEEEKKRTARTDYWLQPEIIVKIITKKLGEKYHKKKAIVKEVIDKYTAVVKMIDSGDKLKLDQTHLETVIPAPGKRILVLNGGYRGNEGTLESINEKTFSATIVIETV
;
A
#
# COMPACT_ATOMS: atom_id res chain seq x y z
N ILE A 1 -6.86 13.92 -23.28
CA ILE A 1 -7.71 12.89 -22.59
C ILE A 1 -6.89 11.91 -21.74
N GLU A 2 -6.08 11.00 -22.30
CA GLU A 2 -5.32 10.02 -21.49
C GLU A 2 -4.14 10.64 -20.74
N GLU A 3 -3.47 11.65 -21.33
CA GLU A 3 -2.38 12.40 -20.68
C GLU A 3 -2.84 13.42 -19.62
N GLU A 4 -4.08 13.91 -19.71
CA GLU A 4 -4.65 14.81 -18.69
C GLU A 4 -5.10 14.03 -17.45
N LYS A 5 -5.66 12.82 -17.62
CA LYS A 5 -5.92 11.91 -16.49
C LYS A 5 -4.64 11.52 -15.74
N LYS A 6 -3.49 11.47 -16.43
CA LYS A 6 -2.18 11.14 -15.82
C LYS A 6 -1.67 12.18 -14.81
N ARG A 7 -2.14 13.43 -14.86
CA ARG A 7 -1.53 14.55 -14.10
C ARG A 7 -2.25 14.92 -12.79
N THR A 8 -3.48 14.48 -12.54
CA THR A 8 -4.30 15.02 -11.44
C THR A 8 -4.99 13.96 -10.59
N ALA A 9 -4.22 13.13 -9.87
CA ALA A 9 -4.79 12.28 -8.81
C ALA A 9 -3.79 11.93 -7.70
N ARG A 10 -2.72 12.73 -7.51
CA ARG A 10 -1.90 12.57 -6.30
C ARG A 10 -2.63 13.16 -5.11
N THR A 11 -2.90 12.32 -4.11
CA THR A 11 -3.45 12.77 -2.82
C THR A 11 -2.46 12.47 -1.71
N ASP A 12 -2.71 13.07 -0.56
CA ASP A 12 -2.00 12.84 0.70
C ASP A 12 -2.40 11.53 1.39
N TYR A 13 -3.59 10.98 1.11
CA TYR A 13 -4.02 9.65 1.59
C TYR A 13 -3.75 8.55 0.57
N TRP A 14 -3.32 7.36 1.01
CA TRP A 14 -3.02 6.23 0.13
C TRP A 14 -3.64 4.90 0.55
N LEU A 15 -4.18 4.81 1.77
CA LEU A 15 -4.75 3.58 2.29
C LEU A 15 -5.88 3.04 1.39
N GLN A 16 -5.86 1.72 1.22
CA GLN A 16 -6.90 0.94 0.56
C GLN A 16 -7.11 -0.36 1.34
N PRO A 17 -8.33 -0.91 1.37
CA PRO A 17 -8.58 -2.22 1.95
C PRO A 17 -7.77 -3.33 1.25
N GLU A 18 -7.55 -4.43 1.99
CA GLU A 18 -6.91 -5.68 1.55
C GLU A 18 -5.45 -5.59 1.08
N ILE A 19 -4.82 -4.41 1.15
CA ILE A 19 -3.38 -4.28 0.92
C ILE A 19 -2.57 -4.71 2.15
N ILE A 20 -1.34 -5.15 1.90
CA ILE A 20 -0.37 -5.46 2.95
C ILE A 20 0.46 -4.21 3.27
N VAL A 21 0.52 -3.88 4.55
CA VAL A 21 1.32 -2.78 5.11
C VAL A 21 2.30 -3.30 6.15
N LYS A 22 3.34 -2.51 6.41
CA LYS A 22 4.31 -2.72 7.49
C LYS A 22 4.10 -1.65 8.55
N ILE A 23 4.04 -2.06 9.82
CA ILE A 23 3.97 -1.11 10.94
C ILE A 23 5.37 -0.56 11.19
N ILE A 24 5.52 0.76 11.10
CA ILE A 24 6.82 1.44 11.28
C ILE A 24 6.91 2.21 12.61
N THR A 25 5.79 2.45 13.29
CA THR A 25 5.81 3.09 14.61
C THR A 25 6.44 2.19 15.67
N LYS A 26 7.37 2.73 16.44
CA LYS A 26 7.97 2.05 17.60
C LYS A 26 7.11 2.14 18.87
N LYS A 27 6.07 3.00 18.86
CA LYS A 27 5.24 3.29 20.04
C LYS A 27 4.47 2.07 20.57
N LEU A 28 4.24 1.06 19.72
CA LEU A 28 3.54 -0.16 20.08
C LEU A 28 4.49 -1.28 20.56
N GLY A 29 5.80 -1.00 20.63
CA GLY A 29 6.83 -1.96 21.00
C GLY A 29 7.28 -2.88 19.84
N GLU A 30 8.37 -3.61 20.09
CA GLU A 30 8.99 -4.52 19.11
C GLU A 30 8.09 -5.69 18.69
N LYS A 31 7.02 -5.96 19.45
CA LYS A 31 5.99 -6.93 19.07
C LYS A 31 5.38 -6.62 17.69
N TYR A 32 5.17 -5.33 17.38
CA TYR A 32 4.50 -4.90 16.14
C TYR A 32 5.41 -4.12 15.19
N HIS A 33 6.46 -3.47 15.70
CA HIS A 33 7.38 -2.73 14.87
C HIS A 33 8.03 -3.63 13.80
N LYS A 34 8.05 -3.15 12.55
CA LYS A 34 8.50 -3.86 11.34
C LYS A 34 7.73 -5.13 10.98
N LYS A 35 6.61 -5.41 11.63
CA LYS A 35 5.73 -6.53 11.29
C LYS A 35 4.72 -6.15 10.22
N LYS A 36 4.28 -7.15 9.46
CA LYS A 36 3.32 -6.99 8.36
C LYS A 36 1.89 -7.23 8.85
N ALA A 37 0.96 -6.44 8.34
CA ALA A 37 -0.46 -6.53 8.61
C ALA A 37 -1.26 -6.32 7.32
N ILE A 38 -2.48 -6.84 7.28
CA ILE A 38 -3.43 -6.62 6.19
C ILE A 38 -4.39 -5.52 6.62
N VAL A 39 -4.61 -4.51 5.77
CA VAL A 39 -5.65 -3.50 5.99
C VAL A 39 -7.01 -4.14 5.80
N LYS A 40 -7.86 -4.12 6.82
CA LYS A 40 -9.23 -4.65 6.76
C LYS A 40 -10.28 -3.58 6.58
N GLU A 41 -10.01 -2.37 7.05
CA GLU A 41 -10.91 -1.23 6.90
C GLU A 41 -10.10 0.05 6.82
N VAL A 42 -10.61 1.03 6.09
CA VAL A 42 -10.07 2.40 6.04
C VAL A 42 -11.15 3.36 6.53
N ILE A 43 -10.84 4.09 7.59
CA ILE A 43 -11.70 5.08 8.24
C ILE A 43 -11.18 6.46 7.89
N ASP A 44 -12.07 7.33 7.43
CA ASP A 44 -11.80 8.73 7.08
C ASP A 44 -10.60 8.92 6.14
N LYS A 45 -10.30 7.92 5.29
CA LYS A 45 -9.17 7.87 4.34
C LYS A 45 -7.76 7.72 4.93
N TYR A 46 -7.55 8.07 6.20
CA TYR A 46 -6.21 8.12 6.81
C TYR A 46 -5.97 7.06 7.88
N THR A 47 -7.01 6.48 8.47
CA THR A 47 -6.86 5.49 9.54
C THR A 47 -7.17 4.09 9.02
N ALA A 48 -6.25 3.15 9.24
CA ALA A 48 -6.45 1.75 8.93
C ALA A 48 -6.84 0.97 10.18
N VAL A 49 -7.84 0.09 10.05
CA VAL A 49 -7.97 -1.08 10.94
C VAL A 49 -7.21 -2.22 10.28
N VAL A 50 -6.13 -2.68 10.90
CA VAL A 50 -5.26 -3.72 10.36
C VAL A 50 -5.35 -4.99 11.18
N LYS A 51 -5.17 -6.14 10.53
CA LYS A 51 -4.99 -7.44 11.18
C LYS A 51 -3.56 -7.92 10.95
N MET A 52 -2.81 -8.17 12.03
CA MET A 52 -1.46 -8.72 11.98
C MET A 52 -1.45 -10.07 11.26
N ILE A 53 -0.49 -10.27 10.36
CA ILE A 53 -0.39 -11.53 9.60
C ILE A 53 0.10 -12.67 10.50
N ASP A 54 1.03 -12.39 11.42
CA ASP A 54 1.64 -13.39 12.29
C ASP A 54 0.79 -13.71 13.53
N SER A 55 0.34 -12.70 14.28
CA SER A 55 -0.41 -12.91 15.52
C SER A 55 -1.93 -12.92 15.36
N GLY A 56 -2.46 -12.35 14.27
CA GLY A 56 -3.90 -12.12 14.10
C GLY A 56 -4.47 -10.97 14.93
N ASP A 57 -3.64 -10.26 15.71
CA ASP A 57 -4.05 -9.09 16.49
C ASP A 57 -4.66 -8.01 15.59
N LYS A 58 -5.65 -7.28 16.11
CA LYS A 58 -6.28 -6.15 15.41
C LYS A 58 -5.79 -4.83 15.99
N LEU A 59 -5.37 -3.91 15.14
CA LEU A 59 -4.87 -2.58 15.53
C LEU A 59 -5.55 -1.50 14.70
N LYS A 60 -5.74 -0.31 15.29
CA LYS A 60 -6.20 0.90 14.59
C LYS A 60 -5.05 1.90 14.53
N LEU A 61 -4.60 2.26 13.34
CA LEU A 61 -3.40 3.07 13.12
C LEU A 61 -3.61 4.09 12.01
N ASP A 62 -3.11 5.30 12.22
CA ASP A 62 -3.00 6.30 11.16
C ASP A 62 -1.96 5.87 10.10
N GLN A 63 -2.17 6.26 8.84
CA GLN A 63 -1.29 5.92 7.72
C GLN A 63 0.17 6.37 7.93
N THR A 64 0.41 7.40 8.74
CA THR A 64 1.77 7.87 9.08
C THR A 64 2.56 6.85 9.92
N HIS A 65 1.88 5.84 10.48
CA HIS A 65 2.50 4.74 11.22
C HIS A 65 2.67 3.48 10.38
N LEU A 66 2.34 3.55 9.09
CA LEU A 66 2.33 2.44 8.15
C LEU A 66 3.24 2.73 6.96
N GLU A 67 3.78 1.67 6.37
CA GLU A 67 4.54 1.70 5.12
C GLU A 67 3.94 0.68 4.16
N THR A 68 3.90 1.00 2.87
CA THR A 68 3.47 0.05 1.83
C THR A 68 4.49 -1.07 1.67
N VAL A 69 4.03 -2.31 1.50
CA VAL A 69 4.93 -3.42 1.17
C VAL A 69 4.97 -3.61 -0.35
N ILE A 70 6.18 -3.54 -0.92
CA ILE A 70 6.40 -3.90 -2.32
C ILE A 70 6.54 -5.44 -2.39
N PRO A 71 5.68 -6.14 -3.15
CA PRO A 71 5.77 -7.59 -3.29
C PRO A 71 6.93 -7.99 -4.23
N ALA A 72 7.17 -9.29 -4.36
CA ALA A 72 8.12 -9.79 -5.35
C ALA A 72 7.56 -9.60 -6.78
N PRO A 73 8.43 -9.49 -7.80
CA PRO A 73 8.04 -9.59 -9.20
C PRO A 73 7.14 -10.81 -9.49
N GLY A 74 6.20 -10.65 -10.42
CA GLY A 74 5.17 -11.62 -10.76
C GLY A 74 3.99 -11.68 -9.79
N LYS A 75 3.93 -10.81 -8.79
CA LYS A 75 2.80 -10.74 -7.84
C LYS A 75 1.87 -9.56 -8.14
N ARG A 76 0.63 -9.72 -7.70
CA ARG A 76 -0.42 -8.71 -7.83
C ARG A 76 -0.13 -7.48 -6.97
N ILE A 77 -0.43 -6.31 -7.52
CA ILE A 77 -0.30 -5.01 -6.86
C ILE A 77 -1.59 -4.20 -7.03
N LEU A 78 -1.73 -3.18 -6.19
CA LEU A 78 -2.72 -2.13 -6.33
C LEU A 78 -1.98 -0.79 -6.41
N VAL A 79 -2.31 0.03 -7.41
CA VAL A 79 -1.74 1.37 -7.50
C VAL A 79 -2.46 2.28 -6.51
N LEU A 80 -1.72 2.78 -5.52
CA LEU A 80 -2.29 3.52 -4.40
C LEU A 80 -2.42 5.02 -4.64
N ASN A 81 -1.73 5.55 -5.65
CA ASN A 81 -1.68 6.99 -5.91
C ASN A 81 -1.29 7.32 -7.36
N GLY A 82 -1.56 8.55 -7.80
CA GLY A 82 -1.27 9.01 -9.17
C GLY A 82 -2.33 8.60 -10.20
N GLY A 83 -2.03 8.78 -11.49
CA GLY A 83 -3.02 8.67 -12.58
C GLY A 83 -3.65 7.28 -12.79
N TYR A 84 -3.04 6.22 -12.25
CA TYR A 84 -3.55 4.85 -12.30
C TYR A 84 -4.10 4.39 -10.94
N ARG A 85 -4.37 5.31 -10.00
CA ARG A 85 -4.84 4.95 -8.67
C ARG A 85 -6.12 4.11 -8.75
N GLY A 86 -6.14 3.02 -7.97
CA GLY A 86 -7.26 2.09 -7.91
C GLY A 86 -7.18 0.98 -8.95
N ASN A 87 -6.26 1.07 -9.92
CA ASN A 87 -5.99 -0.03 -10.84
C ASN A 87 -5.19 -1.13 -10.15
N GLU A 88 -5.64 -2.37 -10.35
CA GLU A 88 -4.86 -3.57 -10.04
C GLU A 88 -3.92 -3.90 -11.20
N GLY A 89 -2.87 -4.66 -10.90
CA GLY A 89 -1.86 -5.02 -11.88
C GLY A 89 -0.92 -6.09 -11.36
N THR A 90 0.09 -6.41 -12.17
CA THR A 90 1.19 -7.29 -11.79
C THR A 90 2.50 -6.50 -11.78
N LEU A 91 3.28 -6.66 -10.72
CA LEU A 91 4.63 -6.11 -10.65
C LEU A 91 5.56 -6.93 -11.54
N GLU A 92 6.17 -6.31 -12.55
CA GLU A 92 7.07 -7.01 -13.49
C GLU A 92 8.52 -6.93 -13.01
N SER A 93 8.98 -5.74 -12.61
CA SER A 93 10.36 -5.54 -12.18
C SER A 93 10.51 -4.35 -11.24
N ILE A 94 11.57 -4.37 -10.43
CA ILE A 94 11.98 -3.27 -9.54
C ILE A 94 13.39 -2.84 -9.96
N ASN A 95 13.59 -1.54 -10.11
CA ASN A 95 14.89 -0.94 -10.31
C ASN A 95 15.26 -0.11 -9.08
N GLU A 96 16.09 -0.68 -8.21
CA GLU A 96 16.51 -0.03 -6.95
C GLU A 96 17.44 1.17 -7.19
N LYS A 97 18.18 1.20 -8.32
CA LYS A 97 19.08 2.33 -8.63
C LYS A 97 18.30 3.60 -8.92
N THR A 98 17.14 3.47 -9.57
CA THR A 98 16.28 4.59 -9.96
C THR A 98 15.03 4.71 -9.09
N PHE A 99 14.88 3.87 -8.06
CA PHE A 99 13.70 3.80 -7.21
C PHE A 99 12.39 3.75 -8.01
N SER A 100 12.36 2.92 -9.05
CA SER A 100 11.21 2.76 -9.94
C SER A 100 10.81 1.29 -10.08
N ALA A 101 9.59 1.06 -10.54
CA ALA A 101 9.06 -0.26 -10.82
C ALA A 101 8.28 -0.25 -12.14
N THR A 102 8.34 -1.35 -12.87
CA THR A 102 7.50 -1.58 -14.05
C THR A 102 6.33 -2.45 -13.64
N ILE A 103 5.13 -2.02 -13.98
CA ILE A 103 3.89 -2.76 -13.70
C ILE A 103 3.10 -2.94 -14.99
N VAL A 104 2.40 -4.06 -15.08
CA VAL A 104 1.39 -4.30 -16.12
C VAL A 104 0.03 -4.09 -15.47
N ILE A 105 -0.72 -3.09 -15.94
CA ILE A 105 -2.07 -2.81 -15.46
C ILE A 105 -3.04 -3.85 -16.02
N GLU A 106 -3.88 -4.42 -15.16
CA GLU A 106 -4.98 -5.28 -15.58
C GLU A 106 -5.97 -4.42 -16.39
N THR A 107 -6.18 -4.79 -17.66
CA THR A 107 -7.16 -4.13 -18.53
C THR A 107 -8.53 -4.74 -18.25
N VAL A 108 -9.53 -3.89 -18.02
CA VAL A 108 -10.94 -4.29 -17.89
C VAL A 108 -11.55 -4.49 -19.27
#